data_AF-A0A7K2JE49-F1
#
_entry.id   AF-A0A7K2JE49-F1
#
_cell.length_a   1.000
_cell.length_b   1.000
_cell.length_c   1.000
_cell.angle_alpha   90.00
_cell.angle_beta   90.00
_cell.angle_gamma   90.00
#
_symmetry.space_group_name_H-M   'P 1'
#
loop_
_entity.id
_entity.type
_entity.pdbx_description
1 polymer ?
#
loop_
_entity_poly.entity_id
_entity_poly.type
_entity_poly.pdbx_seq_one_letter_code
_entity_poly.pdbx_strand_id
1 'polypeptide(L)' 'MHFHDSMISLVGNTPLVRLNSVTKGIRATVLAKVEYFNPGGSVKDRIALRMIEAAEQ' A
#
# COMPACT_ATOMS: atom_id res chain seq x y z
N MET A 1 -13.61 -1.78 -13.80
CA MET A 1 -12.92 -0.57 -13.28
C MET A 1 -13.97 0.35 -12.70
N HIS A 2 -13.67 1.01 -11.58
CA HIS A 2 -14.54 2.01 -10.96
C HIS A 2 -13.94 3.39 -11.21
N PHE A 3 -14.78 4.41 -11.38
CA PHE A 3 -14.33 5.80 -11.39
C PHE A 3 -14.24 6.32 -9.95
N HIS A 4 -13.36 7.30 -9.71
CA HIS A 4 -13.09 7.87 -8.39
C HIS A 4 -13.04 9.39 -8.51
N ASP A 5 -13.61 10.09 -7.52
CA ASP A 5 -13.68 11.56 -7.52
C ASP A 5 -12.35 12.23 -7.13
N SER A 6 -11.44 11.48 -6.49
CA SER A 6 -10.13 11.98 -6.08
C SER A 6 -9.10 10.87 -6.03
N MET A 7 -7.85 11.21 -6.38
CA MET A 7 -6.69 10.33 -6.25
C MET A 7 -6.42 9.94 -4.78
N ILE A 8 -6.83 10.77 -3.82
CA ILE A 8 -6.71 10.48 -2.38
C ILE A 8 -7.47 9.20 -2.02
N SER A 9 -8.63 8.95 -2.66
CA SER A 9 -9.44 7.74 -2.41
C SER A 9 -8.76 6.43 -2.86
N LEU A 10 -7.67 6.53 -3.62
CA LEU A 10 -6.87 5.40 -4.08
C LEU A 10 -5.69 5.07 -3.15
N VAL A 11 -5.44 5.87 -2.10
CA VAL A 11 -4.39 5.58 -1.11
C VAL A 11 -4.78 4.35 -0.30
N GLY A 12 -3.91 3.35 -0.26
CA GLY A 12 -4.10 2.10 0.45
C GLY A 12 -4.53 0.94 -0.45
N ASN A 13 -5.17 -0.07 0.14
CA ASN A 13 -5.63 -1.30 -0.53
C ASN A 13 -4.59 -1.99 -1.45
N THR A 14 -3.30 -1.80 -1.15
CA THR A 14 -2.19 -2.41 -1.87
C THR A 14 -2.16 -3.93 -1.65
N PRO A 15 -1.73 -4.72 -2.63
CA PRO A 15 -1.80 -6.17 -2.55
C PRO A 15 -0.74 -6.75 -1.61
N LEU A 16 -1.02 -7.97 -1.13
CA LEU A 16 -0.03 -8.86 -0.55
C LEU A 16 0.43 -9.84 -1.62
N VAL A 17 1.74 -9.92 -1.85
CA VAL A 17 2.35 -10.82 -2.83
C VAL A 17 3.21 -11.84 -2.11
N ARG A 18 3.01 -13.13 -2.39
CA ARG A 18 3.82 -14.20 -1.83
C ARG A 18 5.24 -14.14 -2.40
N LEU A 19 6.24 -14.16 -1.51
CA LEU A 19 7.63 -14.34 -1.91
C LEU A 19 7.91 -15.83 -2.08
N ASN A 20 8.45 -16.23 -3.23
CA ASN A 20 8.71 -17.64 -3.56
C ASN A 20 10.21 -17.97 -3.61
N SER A 21 10.99 -17.27 -4.43
CA SER A 21 12.40 -17.63 -4.70
C SER A 21 13.29 -17.43 -3.46
N VAL A 22 13.21 -16.26 -2.83
CA VAL A 22 14.06 -15.86 -1.68
C VAL A 22 13.66 -16.52 -0.36
N THR A 23 12.57 -17.28 -0.34
CA THR A 23 12.00 -17.92 0.85
C THR A 23 11.96 -19.45 0.72
N LYS A 24 12.68 -20.01 -0.27
CA LYS A 24 12.76 -21.45 -0.48
C LYS A 24 13.31 -22.16 0.76
N GLY A 25 12.61 -23.22 1.20
CA GLY A 25 12.98 -24.01 2.39
C GLY A 25 12.44 -23.47 3.72
N ILE A 26 11.82 -22.29 3.73
CA ILE A 26 11.14 -21.74 4.90
C ILE A 26 9.72 -22.33 4.99
N ARG A 27 9.32 -22.82 6.17
CA ARG A 27 7.96 -23.35 6.42
C ARG A 27 6.89 -22.27 6.52
N ALA A 28 7.29 -21.07 6.94
CA ALA A 28 6.37 -19.94 7.12
C ALA A 28 5.91 -19.35 5.77
N THR A 29 4.68 -18.84 5.73
CA THR A 29 4.20 -18.01 4.62
C THR A 29 4.76 -16.60 4.76
N VAL A 30 5.54 -16.16 3.78
CA VAL A 30 6.12 -14.82 3.73
C VAL A 30 5.44 -14.01 2.61
N LEU A 31 4.89 -12.85 2.97
CA LEU A 31 4.16 -11.97 2.06
C LEU A 31 4.80 -10.58 2.07
N ALA A 32 4.97 -10.00 0.88
CA ALA A 32 5.33 -8.60 0.70
C ALA A 32 4.08 -7.75 0.55
N LYS A 33 3.95 -6.69 1.35
CA LYS A 33 2.94 -5.64 1.17
C LYS A 33 3.48 -4.63 0.16
N VAL A 34 2.88 -4.57 -1.03
CA VAL A 34 3.45 -3.88 -2.19
C VAL A 34 3.02 -2.40 -2.21
N GLU A 35 3.63 -1.60 -1.35
CA GLU A 35 3.22 -0.20 -1.12
C GLU A 35 3.51 0.78 -2.27
N TYR A 36 4.30 0.40 -3.28
CA TYR A 36 4.53 1.28 -4.42
C TYR A 36 3.31 1.40 -5.35
N PHE A 37 2.26 0.58 -5.16
CA PHE A 37 0.98 0.71 -5.85
C PHE A 37 0.04 1.78 -5.26
N ASN A 38 0.43 2.45 -4.18
CA ASN A 38 -0.23 3.72 -3.84
C ASN A 38 -0.01 4.74 -4.99
N PRO A 39 -0.93 5.70 -5.20
CA PRO A 39 -0.88 6.63 -6.34
C PRO A 39 0.39 7.50 -6.43
N GLY A 40 0.95 7.88 -5.28
CA GLY A 40 2.22 8.61 -5.14
C GLY A 40 3.46 7.71 -5.14
N GLY A 41 3.30 6.41 -5.41
CA GLY A 41 4.40 5.50 -5.70
C GLY A 41 5.15 4.98 -4.48
N SER A 42 4.70 5.27 -3.25
CA SER A 42 5.36 4.76 -2.06
C SER A 42 4.42 4.64 -0.86
N VAL A 43 4.91 4.02 0.21
CA VAL A 43 4.20 3.95 1.51
C VAL A 43 3.92 5.32 2.12
N LYS A 44 4.63 6.37 1.68
CA LYS A 44 4.53 7.72 2.25
C LYS A 44 3.18 8.40 1.98
N ASP A 45 2.43 7.94 0.99
CA ASP A 45 1.05 8.38 0.73
C ASP A 45 0.16 8.24 1.97
N ARG A 46 0.34 7.14 2.73
CA ARG A 46 -0.46 6.86 3.92
C ARG A 46 -0.22 7.91 5.01
N ILE A 47 1.04 8.17 5.34
CA ILE A 47 1.36 9.09 6.42
C ILE A 47 1.09 10.54 6.01
N ALA A 48 1.34 10.90 4.74
CA ALA A 48 1.00 12.22 4.23
C ALA A 48 -0.49 12.52 4.36
N LEU A 49 -1.36 11.58 3.93
CA LEU A 49 -2.81 11.73 4.08
C LEU A 49 -3.21 11.90 5.56
N ARG A 50 -2.71 11.02 6.44
CA ARG A 50 -3.05 11.08 7.88
C ARG A 50 -2.57 12.35 8.58
N MET A 51 -1.41 12.88 8.20
CA MET A 51 -0.89 14.13 8.76
C MET A 51 -1.78 15.32 8.39
N ILE A 52 -2.25 15.38 7.14
CA ILE A 52 -3.14 16.47 6.69
C ILE A 52 -4.52 16.34 7.30
N GLU A 53 -5.14 15.15 7.27
CA GLU A 53 -6.44 14.91 7.90
C GLU A 53 -6.45 15.28 9.39
N ALA A 54 -5.35 14.97 10.10
CA ALA A 54 -5.21 15.31 11.52
C ALA A 54 -5.01 16.82 11.76
N ALA A 55 -4.51 17.57 10.79
CA ALA A 55 -4.33 19.02 10.89
C ALA A 55 -5.58 19.82 10.50
N GLU A 56 -6.47 19.22 9.70
CA GLU A 56 -7.75 19.82 9.30
C GLU A 56 -8.86 19.65 10.36
N GLN A 57 -8.66 18.76 11.34
CA GLN A 57 -9.53 18.58 12.52
C GLN A 57 -9.10 19.47 13.69
#